data_AF-A0A165B194-F1
#
_entry.id   AF-A0A165B194-F1
#
_cell.length_a   1.000
_cell.length_b   1.000
_cell.length_c   1.000
_cell.angle_alpha   90.00
_cell.angle_beta   90.00
_cell.angle_gamma   90.00
#
_symmetry.space_group_name_H-M   'P 1'
#
loop_
_entity.id
_entity.type
_entity.pdbx_description
1 polymer ?
#
loop_
_entity_poly.entity_id
_entity_poly.type
_entity_poly.pdbx_seq_one_letter_code
_entity_poly.pdbx_strand_id
1 'polypeptide(L)'
;MSSRGIAALASVDPALADRFMDTVIPMRGRMIHDAKGRQSSQLYDTSGQCINSIDRALLNEGLLNEVAACPDVTLRFQHKLSTADYDRRELVFQTPSGTELVAFDFCIGADGSYSNVRRQMMRFVRMNFEQEYIPHEYVELRMSAAVDSGGAPAFKMDPNHLHIWPRHSFMLIALPNK
;
A
#
# COMPACT_ATOMS: atom_id res chain seq x y z
N MET A 1 -4.28 6.39 -3.09
CA MET A 1 -5.50 5.60 -3.29
C MET A 1 -6.34 6.19 -4.42
N SER A 2 -6.84 5.35 -5.33
CA SER A 2 -7.70 5.73 -6.46
C SER A 2 -9.10 5.13 -6.28
N SER A 3 -10.01 5.42 -7.23
CA SER A 3 -11.41 4.98 -7.22
C SER A 3 -11.61 3.48 -6.96
N ARG A 4 -10.77 2.62 -7.56
CA ARG A 4 -10.87 1.15 -7.38
C ARG A 4 -10.62 0.71 -5.94
N GLY A 5 -9.63 1.33 -5.27
CA GLY A 5 -9.32 1.02 -3.87
C GLY A 5 -10.44 1.49 -2.93
N ILE A 6 -10.98 2.69 -3.20
CA ILE A 6 -12.09 3.26 -2.42
C ILE A 6 -13.34 2.40 -2.60
N ALA A 7 -13.67 1.99 -3.83
CA ALA A 7 -14.83 1.15 -4.12
C ALA A 7 -14.71 -0.23 -3.45
N ALA A 8 -13.51 -0.82 -3.38
CA ALA A 8 -13.28 -2.07 -2.67
C ALA A 8 -13.55 -1.92 -1.16
N LEU A 9 -13.07 -0.84 -0.53
CA LEU A 9 -13.37 -0.55 0.88
C LEU A 9 -14.87 -0.34 1.11
N ALA A 10 -15.50 0.47 0.28
CA ALA A 10 -16.92 0.78 0.37
C ALA A 10 -17.82 -0.46 0.17
N SER A 11 -17.33 -1.47 -0.57
CA SER A 11 -18.06 -2.74 -0.74
C SER A 11 -18.08 -3.61 0.52
N VAL A 12 -17.16 -3.38 1.45
CA VAL A 12 -17.11 -4.05 2.76
C VAL A 12 -17.90 -3.23 3.78
N ASP A 13 -17.54 -1.96 3.93
CA ASP A 13 -18.24 -1.00 4.78
C ASP A 13 -18.08 0.42 4.19
N PRO A 14 -19.17 1.06 3.74
CA PRO A 14 -19.13 2.45 3.27
C PRO A 14 -18.59 3.43 4.33
N ALA A 15 -18.94 3.24 5.60
CA ALA A 15 -18.49 4.13 6.67
C ALA A 15 -16.98 4.00 6.92
N LEU A 16 -16.41 2.81 6.73
CA LEU A 16 -14.96 2.60 6.78
C LEU A 16 -14.25 3.36 5.67
N ALA A 17 -14.79 3.33 4.45
CA ALA A 17 -14.23 4.09 3.33
C ALA A 17 -14.22 5.60 3.65
N ASP A 18 -15.30 6.13 4.22
CA ASP A 18 -15.38 7.54 4.62
C ASP A 18 -14.34 7.90 5.69
N ARG A 19 -14.18 7.07 6.73
CA ARG A 19 -13.14 7.27 7.77
C ARG A 19 -11.73 7.34 7.20
N PHE A 20 -11.40 6.47 6.24
CA PHE A 20 -10.10 6.54 5.57
C PHE A 20 -9.95 7.82 4.76
N MET A 21 -11.01 8.24 4.07
CA MET A 21 -11.02 9.45 3.25
C MET A 21 -10.80 10.73 4.07
N ASP A 22 -11.17 10.78 5.36
CA ASP A 22 -10.86 11.94 6.23
C ASP A 22 -9.36 12.15 6.46
N THR A 23 -8.58 11.08 6.34
CA THR A 23 -7.13 11.09 6.61
C THR A 23 -6.30 11.37 5.36
N VAL A 24 -6.92 11.38 4.17
CA VAL A 24 -6.18 11.53 2.90
C VAL A 24 -5.92 12.98 2.53
N ILE A 25 -4.94 13.19 1.66
CA ILE A 25 -4.68 14.48 1.01
C ILE A 25 -5.03 14.33 -0.48
N PRO A 26 -6.02 15.07 -1.00
CA PRO A 26 -6.42 14.95 -2.39
C PRO A 26 -5.36 15.58 -3.30
N MET A 27 -4.88 14.82 -4.28
CA MET A 27 -4.00 15.27 -5.35
C MET A 27 -4.78 15.41 -6.65
N ARG A 28 -5.04 16.66 -7.05
CA ARG A 28 -5.89 17.01 -8.22
C ARG A 28 -5.14 16.91 -9.55
N GLY A 29 -3.81 16.85 -9.50
CA GLY A 29 -2.98 16.74 -10.69
C GLY A 29 -1.55 16.35 -10.38
N ARG A 30 -0.71 16.45 -11.41
CA ARG A 30 0.74 16.32 -11.34
C ARG A 30 1.36 17.71 -11.39
N MET A 31 2.38 17.92 -10.57
CA MET A 31 3.25 19.09 -10.68
C MET A 31 4.59 18.62 -11.28
N ILE A 32 4.86 19.02 -12.53
CA ILE A 32 6.08 18.64 -13.23
C ILE A 32 7.17 19.70 -12.99
N HIS A 33 8.32 19.26 -12.50
CA HIS A 33 9.49 20.09 -12.22
C HIS A 33 10.59 19.82 -13.25
N ASP A 34 10.82 20.80 -14.13
CA ASP A 34 11.85 20.67 -15.16
C ASP A 34 13.27 20.93 -14.61
N ALA A 35 14.28 20.71 -15.46
CA ALA A 35 15.69 20.91 -15.07
C ALA A 35 16.06 22.39 -14.84
N LYS A 36 15.22 23.34 -15.28
CA LYS A 36 15.40 24.79 -15.08
C LYS A 36 14.67 25.29 -13.82
N GLY A 37 14.01 24.40 -13.08
CA GLY A 37 13.24 24.74 -11.89
C GLY A 37 11.84 25.27 -12.17
N ARG A 38 11.36 25.21 -13.42
CA ARG A 38 10.00 25.62 -13.77
C ARG A 38 9.01 24.53 -13.39
N GLN A 39 7.85 24.96 -12.91
CA GLN A 39 6.75 24.11 -12.51
C GLN A 39 5.63 24.16 -13.55
N SER A 40 5.12 23.00 -13.94
CA SER A 40 3.97 22.87 -14.85
C SER A 40 2.91 22.00 -14.19
N SER A 41 1.76 22.60 -13.92
CA SER A 41 0.61 21.89 -13.36
C SER A 41 -0.19 21.19 -14.46
N GLN A 42 -0.50 19.92 -14.25
CA GLN A 42 -1.29 19.09 -15.15
C GLN A 42 -2.39 18.39 -14.34
N LEU A 43 -3.63 18.85 -14.48
CA LEU A 43 -4.77 18.24 -13.78
C LEU A 43 -5.00 16.81 -14.28
N TYR A 44 -5.42 15.92 -13.38
CA TYR A 44 -5.79 14.55 -13.76
C TYR A 44 -7.04 14.51 -14.62
N ASP A 45 -7.97 15.42 -14.33
CA ASP A 45 -9.29 15.45 -14.92
C ASP A 45 -9.85 16.89 -14.89
N THR A 46 -10.66 17.23 -15.90
CA THR A 46 -11.35 18.51 -15.99
C THR A 46 -12.59 18.59 -15.11
N SER A 47 -13.15 17.44 -14.73
CA SER A 47 -14.36 17.32 -13.89
C SER A 47 -14.04 17.16 -12.40
N GLY A 48 -12.78 17.34 -12.00
CA GLY A 48 -12.35 17.41 -10.61
C GLY A 48 -12.01 16.07 -9.95
N GLN A 49 -11.97 14.97 -10.71
CA GLN A 49 -11.49 13.69 -10.20
C GLN A 49 -10.02 13.79 -9.75
N CYS A 50 -9.68 13.11 -8.65
CA CYS A 50 -8.37 13.19 -8.03
C CYS A 50 -7.87 11.83 -7.55
N ILE A 51 -6.56 11.75 -7.28
CA ILE A 51 -5.94 10.62 -6.60
C ILE A 51 -5.63 11.07 -5.18
N ASN A 52 -5.80 10.19 -4.20
CA ASN A 52 -5.60 10.54 -2.81
C ASN A 52 -4.24 10.06 -2.30
N SER A 53 -3.49 10.89 -1.59
CA SER A 53 -2.32 10.44 -0.83
C SER A 53 -2.80 9.91 0.52
N ILE A 54 -2.41 8.69 0.86
CA ILE A 54 -2.75 8.04 2.13
C ILE A 54 -1.51 7.37 2.68
N ASP A 55 -1.33 7.45 4.00
CA ASP A 55 -0.25 6.76 4.68
C ASP A 55 -0.50 5.24 4.73
N ARG A 56 0.53 4.46 4.42
CA ARG A 56 0.42 3.00 4.35
C ARG A 56 0.24 2.37 5.72
N ALA A 57 0.94 2.88 6.75
CA ALA A 57 0.84 2.35 8.10
C ALA A 57 -0.56 2.63 8.66
N LEU A 58 -1.06 3.86 8.50
CA LEU A 58 -2.40 4.25 8.93
C LEU A 58 -3.49 3.41 8.25
N LEU A 59 -3.39 3.18 6.94
CA LEU A 59 -4.32 2.31 6.22
C LEU A 59 -4.29 0.88 6.78
N ASN A 60 -3.10 0.32 6.98
CA ASN A 60 -2.94 -1.04 7.47
C ASN A 60 -3.44 -1.21 8.91
N GLU A 61 -3.11 -0.27 9.80
CA GLU A 61 -3.61 -0.25 11.18
C GLU A 61 -5.13 -0.13 11.23
N GLY A 62 -5.71 0.77 10.44
CA GLY A 62 -7.16 0.90 10.33
C GLY A 62 -7.82 -0.42 9.91
N LEU A 63 -7.31 -1.08 8.87
CA LEU A 63 -7.83 -2.36 8.41
C LEU A 63 -7.69 -3.47 9.47
N LEU A 64 -6.56 -3.52 10.18
CA LEU A 64 -6.36 -4.50 11.25
C LEU A 64 -7.32 -4.28 12.41
N ASN A 65 -7.61 -3.02 12.78
CA ASN A 65 -8.56 -2.69 13.84
C ASN A 65 -9.99 -3.15 13.48
N GLU A 66 -10.42 -2.92 12.24
CA GLU A 66 -11.73 -3.40 11.77
C GLU A 66 -11.81 -4.93 11.82
N VAL A 67 -10.77 -5.61 11.33
CA VAL A 67 -10.74 -7.09 11.36
C VAL A 67 -10.68 -7.63 12.78
N ALA A 68 -9.96 -6.97 13.69
CA ALA A 68 -9.88 -7.36 15.09
C ALA A 68 -11.22 -7.19 15.84
N ALA A 69 -12.10 -6.30 15.36
CA ALA A 69 -13.44 -6.12 15.91
C ALA A 69 -14.44 -7.19 15.45
N CYS A 70 -14.12 -7.94 14.39
CA CYS A 70 -14.96 -9.03 13.90
C CYS A 70 -14.83 -10.28 14.81
N PRO A 71 -15.93 -10.75 15.44
CA PRO A 71 -15.86 -11.85 16.40
C PRO A 71 -15.46 -13.19 15.77
N ASP A 72 -15.74 -13.37 14.48
CA ASP A 72 -15.46 -14.59 13.73
C ASP A 72 -14.05 -14.61 13.12
N VAL A 73 -13.24 -13.56 13.33
CA VAL A 73 -11.88 -13.47 12.78
C VAL A 73 -10.85 -13.47 13.89
N THR A 74 -9.90 -14.39 13.78
CA THR A 74 -8.74 -14.45 14.69
C THR A 74 -7.49 -13.96 14.00
N LEU A 75 -6.86 -12.91 14.55
CA LEU A 75 -5.57 -12.41 14.11
C LEU A 75 -4.44 -13.08 14.89
N ARG A 76 -3.45 -13.60 14.15
CA ARG A 76 -2.26 -14.26 14.74
C ARG A 76 -0.98 -13.61 14.22
N PHE A 77 -0.42 -12.70 15.02
CA PHE A 77 0.85 -12.05 14.73
C PHE A 77 2.05 -12.92 15.09
N GLN A 78 3.22 -12.66 14.51
CA GLN A 78 4.44 -13.46 14.72
C GLN A 78 4.33 -14.92 14.24
N HIS A 79 3.45 -15.19 13.26
CA HIS A 79 3.30 -16.51 12.62
C HIS A 79 3.80 -16.41 11.18
N LYS A 80 5.05 -16.79 10.93
CA LYS A 80 5.64 -16.75 9.59
C LYS A 80 5.39 -18.08 8.89
N LEU A 81 4.60 -18.06 7.80
CA LEU A 81 4.39 -19.25 6.97
C LEU A 81 5.74 -19.73 6.40
N SER A 82 6.05 -21.01 6.62
CA SER A 82 7.27 -21.66 6.13
C SER A 82 6.98 -22.59 4.96
N THR A 83 6.02 -23.50 5.10
CA THR A 83 5.56 -24.41 4.05
C THR A 83 4.05 -24.59 4.11
N ALA A 84 3.49 -25.13 3.03
CA ALA A 84 2.09 -25.48 2.89
C ALA A 84 2.02 -26.84 2.20
N ASP A 85 1.38 -27.81 2.85
CA ASP A 85 1.08 -29.12 2.29
C ASP A 85 -0.38 -29.12 1.84
N TYR A 86 -0.61 -29.08 0.53
CA TYR A 86 -1.95 -29.00 -0.04
C TYR A 86 -2.66 -30.36 -0.10
N ASP A 87 -1.91 -31.46 -0.13
CA ASP A 87 -2.50 -32.82 -0.09
C ASP A 87 -3.07 -33.11 1.30
N ARG A 88 -2.31 -32.77 2.35
CA ARG A 88 -2.74 -32.90 3.75
C ARG A 88 -3.62 -31.76 4.24
N ARG A 89 -3.66 -30.67 3.48
CA ARG A 89 -4.34 -29.41 3.83
C ARG A 89 -3.83 -28.83 5.16
N GLU A 90 -2.52 -28.69 5.26
CA GLU A 90 -1.83 -28.22 6.46
C GLU A 90 -0.84 -27.10 6.13
N LEU A 91 -0.84 -26.04 6.94
CA LEU A 91 0.11 -24.94 6.90
C LEU A 91 1.09 -25.08 8.06
N VAL A 92 2.37 -24.84 7.77
CA VAL A 92 3.45 -24.89 8.77
C VAL A 92 3.96 -23.48 9.05
N PHE A 93 3.74 -22.99 10.26
CA PHE A 93 4.17 -21.67 10.71
C PHE A 93 5.38 -21.76 11.63
N GLN A 94 6.30 -20.81 11.51
CA GLN A 94 7.35 -20.55 12.49
C GLN A 94 6.88 -19.43 13.41
N THR A 95 6.90 -19.70 14.72
CA THR A 95 6.50 -18.77 15.78
C THR A 95 7.63 -18.66 16.82
N PRO A 96 7.59 -17.66 17.72
CA PRO A 96 8.55 -17.57 18.84
C PRO A 96 8.56 -18.80 19.75
N SER A 97 7.46 -19.55 19.80
CA SER A 97 7.32 -20.76 20.62
C SER A 97 7.70 -22.04 19.87
N GLY A 98 8.08 -21.94 18.59
CA GLY A 98 8.48 -23.06 17.74
C GLY A 98 7.60 -23.20 16.50
N THR A 99 7.52 -24.43 15.98
CA THR A 99 6.73 -24.73 14.78
C THR A 99 5.27 -25.02 15.16
N GLU A 100 4.32 -24.40 14.46
CA GLU A 100 2.89 -24.63 14.59
C GLU A 100 2.31 -25.20 13.29
N LEU A 101 1.45 -26.20 13.40
CA LEU A 101 0.75 -26.83 12.29
C LEU A 101 -0.72 -26.43 12.35
N VAL A 102 -1.25 -25.94 11.23
CA VAL A 102 -2.62 -25.43 11.13
C VAL A 102 -3.32 -26.08 9.95
N ALA A 103 -4.37 -26.84 10.20
CA ALA A 103 -5.22 -27.40 9.16
C ALA A 103 -6.07 -26.30 8.49
N PHE A 104 -6.38 -26.46 7.21
CA PHE A 104 -7.24 -25.53 6.48
C PHE A 104 -8.21 -26.23 5.52
N ASP A 105 -9.40 -25.66 5.32
CA ASP A 105 -10.28 -26.06 4.21
C ASP A 105 -10.07 -25.15 2.99
N PHE A 106 -9.75 -23.88 3.24
CA PHE A 106 -9.50 -22.88 2.22
C PHE A 106 -8.35 -21.95 2.64
N CYS A 107 -7.46 -21.65 1.70
CA CYS A 107 -6.28 -20.82 1.94
C CYS A 107 -6.23 -19.67 0.93
N ILE A 108 -6.16 -18.43 1.42
CA ILE A 108 -5.96 -17.23 0.60
C ILE A 108 -4.52 -16.75 0.77
N GLY A 109 -3.76 -16.73 -0.32
CA GLY A 109 -2.39 -16.19 -0.34
C GLY A 109 -2.38 -14.67 -0.54
N ALA A 110 -2.40 -13.92 0.56
CA ALA A 110 -2.27 -12.45 0.57
C ALA A 110 -0.91 -11.99 1.14
N ASP A 111 0.16 -12.78 0.95
CA ASP A 111 1.48 -12.65 1.57
C ASP A 111 2.52 -11.89 0.70
N GLY A 112 2.04 -11.08 -0.24
CA GLY A 112 2.85 -10.11 -0.98
C GLY A 112 3.68 -10.68 -2.15
N SER A 113 4.60 -9.86 -2.67
CA SER A 113 5.37 -10.18 -3.88
C SER A 113 6.22 -11.44 -3.74
N TYR A 114 6.82 -11.69 -2.58
CA TYR A 114 7.64 -12.87 -2.26
C TYR A 114 6.86 -14.00 -1.56
N SER A 115 5.59 -14.16 -1.96
CA SER A 115 4.64 -15.15 -1.44
C SER A 115 5.24 -16.54 -1.23
N ASN A 116 5.09 -17.07 -0.02
CA ASN A 116 5.32 -18.48 0.29
C ASN A 116 4.17 -19.34 -0.23
N VAL A 117 2.92 -18.89 -0.12
CA VAL A 117 1.76 -19.63 -0.65
C VAL A 117 1.95 -19.93 -2.14
N ARG A 118 2.29 -18.92 -2.95
CA ARG A 118 2.57 -19.12 -4.39
C ARG A 118 3.72 -20.08 -4.63
N ARG A 119 4.81 -19.99 -3.85
CA ARG A 119 5.97 -20.87 -3.98
C ARG A 119 5.65 -22.34 -3.74
N GLN A 120 4.82 -22.62 -2.74
CA GLN A 120 4.38 -23.99 -2.48
C GLN A 120 3.40 -24.46 -3.56
N MET A 121 2.48 -23.59 -3.98
CA MET A 121 1.51 -23.91 -5.04
C MET A 121 2.17 -24.25 -6.38
N MET A 122 3.26 -23.56 -6.76
CA MET A 122 4.02 -23.88 -7.98
C MET A 122 4.63 -25.28 -7.99
N ARG A 123 4.82 -25.92 -6.82
CA ARG A 123 5.28 -27.31 -6.72
C ARG A 123 4.14 -28.32 -6.75
N PHE A 124 2.92 -27.86 -6.45
CA PHE A 124 1.75 -28.71 -6.29
C PHE A 124 0.92 -28.80 -7.58
N VAL A 125 0.77 -27.69 -8.31
CA VAL A 125 0.01 -27.65 -9.58
C VAL A 125 0.88 -27.24 -10.75
N ARG A 126 0.47 -27.63 -11.96
CA ARG A 126 1.07 -27.11 -13.20
C ARG A 126 0.70 -25.65 -13.34
N MET A 127 1.62 -24.77 -12.97
CA MET A 127 1.46 -23.32 -13.00
C MET A 127 2.58 -22.70 -13.83
N ASN A 128 2.21 -21.79 -14.73
CA ASN A 128 3.17 -20.90 -15.37
C ASN A 128 3.47 -19.73 -14.42
N PHE A 129 4.74 -19.40 -14.25
CA PHE A 129 5.19 -18.28 -13.42
C PHE A 129 6.41 -17.62 -14.04
N GLU A 130 6.44 -16.29 -13.97
CA GLU A 130 7.54 -15.46 -14.44
C GLU A 130 7.86 -14.41 -13.38
N GLN A 131 9.16 -14.15 -13.20
CA GLN A 131 9.65 -13.11 -12.31
C GLN A 131 10.84 -12.41 -12.97
N GLU A 132 10.67 -11.12 -13.24
CA GLU A 132 11.69 -10.24 -13.79
C GLU A 132 12.00 -9.12 -12.79
N TYR A 133 13.29 -8.83 -12.61
CA TYR A 133 13.74 -7.67 -11.86
C TYR A 133 14.04 -6.54 -12.83
N ILE A 134 13.37 -5.41 -12.66
CA ILE A 134 13.66 -4.20 -13.44
C ILE A 134 15.00 -3.60 -13.00
N PRO A 135 15.72 -2.88 -13.88
CA PRO A 135 17.03 -2.31 -13.55
C PRO A 135 16.97 -1.08 -12.63
N HIS A 136 15.78 -0.51 -12.41
CA HIS A 136 15.61 0.66 -11.57
C HIS A 136 15.33 0.24 -10.12
N GLU A 137 16.03 0.88 -9.20
CA GLU A 137 15.76 0.79 -7.77
C GLU A 137 15.09 2.07 -7.27
N TYR A 138 14.59 2.05 -6.04
CA TYR A 138 14.04 3.24 -5.40
C TYR A 138 14.67 3.44 -4.01
N VAL A 139 14.75 4.71 -3.62
CA VAL A 139 15.10 5.12 -2.26
C VAL A 139 14.07 6.12 -1.78
N GLU A 140 13.68 6.02 -0.52
CA GLU A 140 12.77 6.97 0.11
C GLU A 140 13.56 8.10 0.77
N LEU A 141 13.20 9.34 0.42
CA LEU A 141 13.79 10.54 0.99
C LEU A 141 12.70 11.34 1.70
N ARG A 142 13.00 11.82 2.91
CA ARG A 142 12.05 12.58 3.72
C ARG A 142 12.31 14.07 3.61
N MET A 143 11.25 14.83 3.34
CA MET A 143 11.25 16.29 3.45
C MET A 143 10.55 16.70 4.74
N SER A 144 11.26 17.37 5.65
CA SER A 144 10.64 17.91 6.87
C SER A 144 9.66 19.02 6.53
N ALA A 145 8.57 19.14 7.30
CA ALA A 145 7.61 20.22 7.19
C ALA A 145 8.29 21.61 7.31
N ALA A 146 7.67 22.62 6.72
CA ALA A 146 7.93 24.02 7.07
C ALA A 146 7.24 24.37 8.39
N VAL A 147 7.51 25.57 8.89
CA VAL A 147 6.80 26.18 10.01
C VAL A 147 6.11 27.43 9.47
N ASP A 148 4.81 27.57 9.67
CA ASP A 148 4.08 28.77 9.30
C ASP A 148 4.31 29.93 10.28
N SER A 149 3.73 31.10 10.01
CA SER A 149 3.85 32.27 10.88
C SER A 149 3.26 32.08 12.28
N GLY A 150 2.41 31.08 12.47
CA GLY A 150 1.80 30.71 13.75
C GLY A 150 2.54 29.61 14.51
N GLY A 151 3.63 29.08 13.96
CA GLY A 151 4.40 28.00 14.58
C GLY A 151 3.89 26.59 14.25
N ALA A 152 2.87 26.44 13.39
CA ALA A 152 2.32 25.15 13.02
C ALA A 152 3.08 24.52 11.82
N PRO A 153 3.10 23.18 11.71
CA PRO A 153 3.66 22.50 10.54
C PRO A 153 2.93 22.89 9.26
N ALA A 154 3.68 23.24 8.22
CA ALA A 154 3.15 23.60 6.91
C ALA A 154 3.84 22.83 5.78
N PHE A 155 3.14 22.68 4.66
CA PHE A 155 3.75 22.09 3.46
C PHE A 155 4.74 23.05 2.81
N LYS A 156 5.89 22.52 2.38
CA LYS A 156 6.90 23.28 1.62
C LYS A 156 6.55 23.43 0.14
N MET A 157 5.60 22.64 -0.34
CA MET A 157 5.16 22.55 -1.73
C MET A 157 3.64 22.39 -1.76
N ASP A 158 3.02 22.55 -2.93
CA ASP A 158 1.57 22.37 -3.07
C ASP A 158 1.15 20.94 -2.64
N PRO A 159 0.37 20.79 -1.56
CA PRO A 159 -0.06 19.47 -1.11
C PRO A 159 -1.10 18.83 -2.03
N ASN A 160 -1.65 19.56 -3.00
CA ASN A 160 -2.71 19.06 -3.87
C ASN A 160 -2.19 18.54 -5.23
N HIS A 161 -0.89 18.28 -5.36
CA HIS A 161 -0.30 17.63 -6.53
C HIS A 161 0.58 16.44 -6.18
N LEU A 162 0.67 15.50 -7.12
CA LEU A 162 1.78 14.56 -7.19
C LEU A 162 2.97 15.29 -7.82
N HIS A 163 4.03 15.53 -7.07
CA HIS A 163 5.21 16.21 -7.59
C HIS A 163 6.11 15.21 -8.33
N ILE A 164 6.57 15.57 -9.53
CA ILE A 164 7.40 14.72 -10.39
C ILE A 164 8.57 15.53 -10.94
N TRP A 165 9.80 15.03 -10.75
CA TRP A 165 11.01 15.52 -11.39
C TRP A 165 11.48 14.46 -12.40
N PRO A 166 10.97 14.49 -13.63
CA PRO A 166 11.39 13.54 -14.64
C PRO A 166 12.81 13.90 -15.11
N ARG A 167 13.70 12.92 -15.10
CA ARG A 167 14.99 12.98 -15.80
C ARG A 167 15.05 11.80 -16.75
N HIS A 168 16.07 11.77 -17.61
CA HIS A 168 16.16 10.74 -18.62
C HIS A 168 16.41 9.35 -18.00
N SER A 169 17.41 9.24 -17.13
CA SER A 169 17.84 7.97 -16.51
C SER A 169 17.30 7.73 -15.10
N PHE A 170 16.59 8.69 -14.52
CA PHE A 170 15.99 8.56 -13.19
C PHE A 170 14.77 9.48 -13.05
N MET A 171 13.98 9.26 -12.01
CA MET A 171 12.82 10.09 -11.70
C MET A 171 12.72 10.24 -10.20
N LEU A 172 12.35 11.43 -9.74
CA LEU A 172 11.88 11.64 -8.37
C LEU A 172 10.38 11.90 -8.41
N ILE A 173 9.66 11.29 -7.47
CA ILE A 173 8.27 11.64 -7.17
C ILE A 173 8.17 12.00 -5.70
N ALA A 174 7.28 12.94 -5.37
CA ALA A 174 6.96 13.25 -3.98
C ALA A 174 5.44 13.28 -3.78
N LEU A 175 5.02 12.61 -2.71
CA LEU A 175 3.64 12.56 -2.26
C LEU A 175 3.53 13.32 -0.94
N PRO A 176 2.46 14.09 -0.73
CA PRO A 176 2.21 14.78 0.53
C PRO A 176 1.81 13.77 1.62
N ASN A 177 2.20 14.05 2.86
CA ASN A 177 1.74 13.34 4.06
C ASN A 177 1.17 14.33 5.08
N LYS A 178 0.34 13.84 6.00
CA LYS A 178 -0.13 14.62 7.16
C LYS A 178 0.92 14.60 8.27
#